data_AF-A0A933BR20-F1
#
_entry.id   AF-A0A933BR20-F1
#
_cell.length_a   1.000
_cell.length_b   1.000
_cell.length_c   1.000
_cell.angle_alpha   90.00
_cell.angle_beta   90.00
_cell.angle_gamma   90.00
#
_symmetry.space_group_name_H-M   'P 1'
#
loop_
_entity.id
_entity.type
_entity.pdbx_description
1 polymer ?
#
loop_
_entity_poly.entity_id
_entity_poly.type
_entity_poly.pdbx_seq_one_letter_code
_entity_poly.pdbx_strand_id
1 'polypeptide(L)'
;MNAPRRKTFEDFWEIVERELHGHPVIVNNPFCKWFKKGGASRRQIADLFEQFAVFSKWFLLAQLLRTLNASDLEAETRSRHILVNELGVGILPDGTAENQPFKTEWAHINWLRETARPLDLDPQRLGSWESASPATKAFIKGLEDTYGSKDGEIGRGASYAIETWAAWGIGQGAAAESGNFWKELIVGIELYNQNIAHGARKVPLDFFQFHFDSEKGHGDNVLEEVRHSYFKPGFDAKKFLKGGRQALDAIYTFWAGLDKSRRELG
;
A
#
# COMPACT_ATOMS: atom_id res chain seq x y z
N MET A 1 -13.58 -7.84 30.49
CA MET A 1 -12.22 -8.40 30.26
C MET A 1 -11.47 -8.36 31.58
N ASN A 2 -10.85 -9.47 32.03
CA ASN A 2 -10.19 -9.50 33.34
C ASN A 2 -8.89 -8.68 33.31
N ALA A 3 -8.53 -8.02 34.41
CA ALA A 3 -7.37 -7.12 34.51
C ALA A 3 -6.03 -7.71 33.99
N PRO A 4 -5.70 -9.00 34.22
CA PRO A 4 -4.48 -9.60 33.68
C PRO A 4 -4.46 -9.67 32.15
N ARG A 5 -5.59 -10.01 31.51
CA ARG A 5 -5.71 -10.08 30.04
C ARG A 5 -5.69 -8.71 29.38
N ARG A 6 -6.13 -7.68 30.11
CA ARG A 6 -6.04 -6.29 29.64
C ARG A 6 -4.57 -5.84 29.60
N LYS A 7 -3.82 -6.08 30.68
CA LYS A 7 -2.40 -5.73 30.76
C LYS A 7 -1.56 -6.41 29.68
N THR A 8 -1.81 -7.70 29.40
CA THR A 8 -1.07 -8.41 28.33
C THR A 8 -1.34 -7.87 26.92
N PHE A 9 -2.53 -7.32 26.68
CA PHE A 9 -2.82 -6.66 25.40
C PHE A 9 -2.16 -5.28 25.33
N GLU A 10 -2.18 -4.50 26.40
CA GLU A 10 -1.49 -3.20 26.48
C GLU A 10 0.01 -3.37 26.22
N ASP A 11 0.66 -4.35 26.87
CA ASP A 11 2.08 -4.68 26.62
C ASP A 11 2.33 -5.09 25.16
N PHE A 12 1.41 -5.83 24.53
CA PHE A 12 1.52 -6.21 23.13
C PHE A 12 1.34 -5.02 22.19
N TRP A 13 0.41 -4.13 22.49
CA TRP A 13 0.13 -2.93 21.70
C TRP A 13 1.33 -1.98 21.68
N GLU A 14 1.99 -1.77 22.82
CA GLU A 14 3.23 -0.96 22.87
C GLU A 14 4.34 -1.53 21.96
N ILE A 15 4.39 -2.86 21.79
CA ILE A 15 5.32 -3.51 20.86
C ILE A 15 4.90 -3.24 19.41
N VAL A 16 3.60 -3.31 19.09
CA VAL A 16 3.06 -2.99 17.76
C VAL A 16 3.37 -1.54 17.37
N GLU A 17 3.12 -0.59 18.27
CA GLU A 17 3.42 0.83 18.04
C GLU A 17 4.92 1.04 17.78
N ARG A 18 5.78 0.46 18.62
CA ARG A 18 7.23 0.61 18.47
C ARG A 18 7.77 -0.03 17.19
N GLU A 19 7.36 -1.26 16.89
CA GLU A 19 8.00 -2.09 15.85
C GLU A 19 7.35 -1.96 14.49
N LEU A 20 6.04 -1.67 14.43
CA LEU A 20 5.32 -1.50 13.17
C LEU A 20 5.08 -0.03 12.87
N HIS A 21 4.44 0.73 13.77
CA HIS A 21 4.11 2.13 13.48
C HIS A 21 5.34 3.02 13.38
N GLY A 22 6.36 2.75 14.20
CA GLY A 22 7.65 3.42 14.15
C GLY A 22 8.52 3.08 12.93
N HIS A 23 8.05 2.23 12.02
CA HIS A 23 8.86 1.79 10.88
C HIS A 23 9.21 2.95 9.93
N PRO A 24 10.47 3.07 9.44
CA PRO A 24 10.89 4.20 8.60
C PRO A 24 10.04 4.42 7.35
N VAL A 25 9.49 3.35 6.76
CA VAL A 25 8.62 3.46 5.57
C VAL A 25 7.31 4.21 5.84
N ILE A 26 6.86 4.21 7.10
CA ILE A 26 5.65 4.89 7.55
C ILE A 26 5.99 6.33 7.93
N VAL A 27 6.94 6.51 8.86
CA VAL A 27 7.17 7.83 9.47
C VAL A 27 8.13 8.72 8.68
N ASN A 28 9.05 8.14 7.90
CA ASN A 28 10.13 8.89 7.25
C ASN A 28 10.63 8.26 5.93
N ASN A 29 9.72 8.05 4.98
CA ASN A 29 10.06 7.54 3.65
C ASN A 29 10.87 8.58 2.84
N PRO A 30 12.18 8.36 2.57
CA PRO A 30 13.02 9.39 1.95
C PRO A 30 12.57 9.78 0.53
N PHE A 31 12.05 8.83 -0.25
CA PHE A 31 11.56 9.10 -1.59
C PHE A 31 10.36 10.05 -1.55
N CYS A 32 9.32 9.70 -0.79
CA CYS A 32 8.09 10.50 -0.70
C CYS A 32 8.35 11.88 -0.09
N LYS A 33 9.20 11.97 0.94
CA LYS A 33 9.62 13.25 1.55
C LYS A 33 10.38 14.14 0.58
N TRP A 34 11.18 13.57 -0.32
CA TRP A 34 11.82 14.33 -1.40
C TRP A 34 10.80 14.72 -2.47
N PHE A 35 9.98 13.78 -2.92
CA PHE A 35 9.06 13.94 -4.04
C PHE A 35 8.05 15.07 -3.80
N LYS A 36 7.51 15.17 -2.58
CA LYS A 36 6.56 16.22 -2.21
C LYS A 36 7.15 17.63 -2.18
N LYS A 37 8.47 17.79 -2.18
CA LYS A 37 9.12 19.11 -2.25
C LYS A 37 9.08 19.69 -3.67
N GLY A 38 8.65 18.90 -4.65
CA GLY A 38 8.68 19.28 -6.05
C GLY A 38 10.09 19.18 -6.64
N GLY A 39 10.17 19.32 -7.96
CA GLY A 39 11.44 19.22 -8.71
C GLY A 39 11.73 17.83 -9.30
N ALA A 40 10.76 16.91 -9.25
CA ALA A 40 10.88 15.66 -10.00
C ALA A 40 10.91 15.93 -11.51
N SER A 41 11.90 15.40 -12.21
CA SER A 41 11.99 15.45 -13.66
C SER A 41 10.97 14.52 -14.32
N ARG A 42 10.67 14.72 -15.61
CA ARG A 42 9.82 13.78 -16.37
C ARG A 42 10.34 12.34 -16.31
N ARG A 43 11.67 12.14 -16.26
CA ARG A 43 12.28 10.80 -16.16
C ARG A 43 12.04 10.16 -14.78
N GLN A 44 12.10 10.95 -13.71
CA GLN A 44 11.84 10.47 -12.35
C GLN A 44 10.33 10.17 -12.14
N ILE A 45 9.44 10.98 -12.72
CA ILE A 45 8.00 10.70 -12.73
C ILE A 45 7.72 9.43 -13.53
N ALA A 46 8.33 9.27 -14.71
CA ALA A 46 8.22 8.07 -15.51
C ALA A 46 8.67 6.81 -14.74
N ASP A 47 9.83 6.85 -14.08
CA ASP A 47 10.35 5.74 -13.28
C ASP A 47 9.39 5.35 -12.15
N LEU A 48 8.83 6.34 -11.42
CA LEU A 48 7.80 6.09 -10.42
C LEU A 48 6.62 5.31 -11.02
N PHE A 49 6.05 5.78 -12.13
CA PHE A 49 4.89 5.12 -12.76
C PHE A 49 5.24 3.74 -13.33
N GLU A 50 6.43 3.54 -13.90
CA GLU A 50 6.87 2.24 -14.38
C GLU A 50 6.91 1.23 -13.22
N GLN A 51 7.57 1.58 -12.10
CA GLN A 51 7.71 0.67 -10.97
C GLN A 51 6.40 0.47 -10.20
N PHE A 52 5.60 1.53 -10.01
CA PHE A 52 4.30 1.45 -9.34
C PHE A 52 3.29 0.62 -10.16
N ALA A 53 3.37 0.65 -11.49
CA ALA A 53 2.55 -0.23 -12.34
C ALA A 53 2.89 -1.71 -12.19
N VAL A 54 4.18 -2.05 -11.99
CA VAL A 54 4.56 -3.43 -11.67
C VAL A 54 3.95 -3.84 -10.33
N PHE A 55 4.06 -2.99 -9.31
CA PHE A 55 3.41 -3.23 -8.03
C PHE A 55 1.91 -3.49 -8.20
N SER A 56 1.17 -2.56 -8.80
CA SER A 56 -0.29 -2.67 -8.97
C SER A 56 -0.69 -3.96 -9.70
N LYS A 57 0.03 -4.37 -10.75
CA LYS A 57 -0.31 -5.59 -11.49
C LYS A 57 0.05 -6.87 -10.73
N TRP A 58 1.21 -6.92 -10.09
CA TRP A 58 1.72 -8.14 -9.46
C TRP A 58 1.22 -8.33 -8.03
N PHE A 59 0.70 -7.29 -7.39
CA PHE A 59 -0.01 -7.39 -6.12
C PHE A 59 -1.18 -8.39 -6.18
N LEU A 60 -1.81 -8.56 -7.34
CA LEU A 60 -2.84 -9.58 -7.59
C LEU A 60 -2.42 -10.98 -7.14
N LEU A 61 -1.14 -11.35 -7.34
CA LEU A 61 -0.64 -12.67 -6.91
C LEU A 61 -0.60 -12.78 -5.39
N ALA A 62 -0.04 -11.77 -4.71
CA ALA A 62 -0.01 -11.74 -3.25
C ALA A 62 -1.42 -11.72 -2.65
N GLN A 63 -2.35 -10.98 -3.25
CA GLN A 63 -3.75 -10.91 -2.86
C GLN A 63 -4.51 -12.24 -3.07
N LEU A 64 -4.24 -12.93 -4.17
CA LEU A 64 -4.78 -14.28 -4.39
C LEU A 64 -4.23 -15.26 -3.35
N LEU A 65 -2.93 -15.25 -3.10
CA LEU A 65 -2.31 -16.09 -2.06
C LEU A 65 -2.88 -15.78 -0.68
N ARG A 66 -3.08 -14.49 -0.34
CA ARG A 66 -3.73 -14.07 0.91
C ARG A 66 -5.12 -14.68 1.05
N THR A 67 -5.85 -14.74 -0.05
CA THR A 67 -7.19 -15.31 -0.11
C THR A 67 -7.19 -16.83 0.09
N LEU A 68 -6.23 -17.53 -0.51
CA LEU A 68 -6.09 -18.98 -0.36
C LEU A 68 -5.56 -19.39 1.03
N ASN A 69 -4.73 -18.54 1.64
CA ASN A 69 -4.04 -18.81 2.90
C ASN A 69 -4.60 -17.99 4.08
N ALA A 70 -5.84 -17.54 3.99
CA ALA A 70 -6.47 -16.75 5.03
C ALA A 70 -6.50 -17.50 6.38
N SER A 71 -6.31 -16.76 7.47
CA SER A 71 -6.24 -17.31 8.83
C SER A 71 -7.58 -17.83 9.37
N ASP A 72 -8.67 -17.29 8.84
CA ASP A 72 -10.05 -17.61 9.20
C ASP A 72 -11.01 -17.17 8.06
N LEU A 73 -12.28 -17.59 8.14
CA LEU A 73 -13.29 -17.29 7.11
C LEU A 73 -13.55 -15.79 6.95
N GLU A 74 -13.42 -15.00 8.03
CA GLU A 74 -13.65 -13.56 7.99
C GLU A 74 -12.53 -12.86 7.19
N ALA A 75 -11.27 -13.24 7.43
CA ALA A 75 -10.13 -12.79 6.65
C ALA A 75 -10.24 -13.24 5.18
N GLU A 76 -10.72 -14.45 4.94
CA GLU A 76 -10.95 -14.98 3.59
C GLU A 76 -12.03 -14.20 2.82
N THR A 77 -13.12 -13.81 3.49
CA THR A 77 -14.18 -12.99 2.90
C THR A 77 -13.66 -11.59 2.57
N ARG A 78 -12.99 -10.92 3.51
CA ARG A 78 -12.41 -9.59 3.25
C ARG A 78 -11.42 -9.60 2.11
N SER A 79 -10.53 -10.60 2.05
CA SER A 79 -9.53 -10.69 1.00
C SER A 79 -10.14 -10.90 -0.40
N ARG A 80 -11.32 -11.51 -0.50
CA ARG A 80 -12.05 -11.64 -1.78
C ARG A 80 -12.51 -10.30 -2.31
N HIS A 81 -13.08 -9.44 -1.46
CA HIS A 81 -13.52 -8.11 -1.87
C HIS A 81 -12.36 -7.29 -2.40
N ILE A 82 -11.21 -7.30 -1.70
CA ILE A 82 -9.99 -6.65 -2.17
C ILE A 82 -9.52 -7.25 -3.51
N LEU A 83 -9.48 -8.58 -3.64
CA LEU A 83 -9.04 -9.24 -4.88
C LEU A 83 -9.88 -8.82 -6.10
N VAL A 84 -11.21 -8.84 -5.97
CA VAL A 84 -12.07 -8.46 -7.08
C VAL A 84 -12.04 -6.96 -7.35
N ASN A 85 -11.74 -6.13 -6.34
CA ASN A 85 -11.54 -4.71 -6.52
C ASN A 85 -10.32 -4.40 -7.39
N GLU A 86 -9.17 -5.01 -7.06
CA GLU A 86 -7.95 -4.91 -7.86
C GLU A 86 -8.18 -5.35 -9.32
N LEU A 87 -9.10 -6.30 -9.54
CA LEU A 87 -9.48 -6.81 -10.86
C LEU A 87 -10.51 -5.94 -11.61
N GLY A 88 -11.15 -4.97 -10.96
CA GLY A 88 -12.07 -4.02 -11.60
C GLY A 88 -13.53 -4.13 -11.18
N VAL A 89 -13.79 -4.55 -9.94
CA VAL A 89 -15.11 -4.44 -9.31
C VAL A 89 -15.10 -3.27 -8.32
N GLY A 90 -16.16 -2.45 -8.28
CA GLY A 90 -16.25 -1.35 -7.31
C GLY A 90 -16.27 -1.86 -5.86
N ILE A 91 -15.73 -1.06 -4.93
CA ILE A 91 -15.89 -1.26 -3.47
C ILE A 91 -16.89 -0.25 -2.94
N LEU A 92 -17.81 -0.73 -2.12
CA LEU A 92 -18.80 0.07 -1.39
C LEU A 92 -18.17 0.66 -0.11
N PRO A 93 -18.78 1.69 0.50
CA PRO A 93 -18.27 2.29 1.73
C PRO A 93 -18.14 1.33 2.93
N ASP A 94 -18.81 0.18 2.88
CA ASP A 94 -18.70 -0.89 3.90
C ASP A 94 -17.55 -1.87 3.62
N GLY A 95 -16.73 -1.61 2.60
CA GLY A 95 -15.59 -2.43 2.20
C GLY A 95 -15.96 -3.66 1.36
N THR A 96 -17.23 -3.82 0.98
CA THR A 96 -17.67 -4.97 0.17
C THR A 96 -17.69 -4.64 -1.32
N ALA A 97 -17.51 -5.67 -2.14
CA ALA A 97 -17.66 -5.59 -3.60
C ALA A 97 -19.00 -6.19 -4.09
N GLU A 98 -19.94 -6.43 -3.17
CA GLU A 98 -21.16 -7.14 -3.45
C GLU A 98 -22.08 -6.36 -4.40
N ASN A 99 -22.67 -7.07 -5.35
CA ASN A 99 -23.57 -6.53 -6.38
C ASN A 99 -22.98 -5.39 -7.24
N GLN A 100 -21.67 -5.18 -7.20
CA GLN A 100 -21.00 -4.19 -8.05
C GLN A 100 -20.67 -4.80 -9.43
N PRO A 101 -20.79 -4.02 -10.52
CA PRO A 101 -20.45 -4.51 -11.84
C PRO A 101 -18.94 -4.67 -11.99
N PHE A 102 -18.53 -5.66 -12.78
CA PHE A 102 -17.16 -5.78 -13.27
C PHE A 102 -16.94 -4.85 -14.47
N LYS A 103 -15.84 -4.09 -14.44
CA LYS A 103 -15.32 -3.37 -15.61
C LYS A 103 -13.81 -3.49 -15.69
N THR A 104 -13.29 -3.90 -16.84
CA THR A 104 -11.85 -4.01 -17.06
C THR A 104 -11.12 -2.67 -16.89
N GLU A 105 -11.76 -1.56 -17.27
CA GLU A 105 -11.24 -0.20 -17.09
C GLU A 105 -11.06 0.20 -15.61
N TRP A 106 -11.79 -0.43 -14.69
CA TRP A 106 -11.69 -0.15 -13.24
C TRP A 106 -10.58 -0.94 -12.56
N ALA A 107 -10.01 -1.96 -13.22
CA ALA A 107 -8.85 -2.65 -12.67
C ALA A 107 -7.74 -1.64 -12.38
N HIS A 108 -7.15 -1.70 -11.19
CA HIS A 108 -6.20 -0.68 -10.73
C HIS A 108 -5.05 -0.47 -11.71
N ILE A 109 -4.53 -1.57 -12.30
CA ILE A 109 -3.49 -1.49 -13.32
C ILE A 109 -3.93 -0.74 -14.59
N ASN A 110 -5.18 -0.89 -15.02
CA ASN A 110 -5.68 -0.22 -16.22
C ASN A 110 -5.94 1.26 -15.94
N TRP A 111 -6.49 1.60 -14.78
CA TRP A 111 -6.62 2.99 -14.36
C TRP A 111 -5.26 3.68 -14.20
N LEU A 112 -4.26 2.99 -13.64
CA LEU A 112 -2.91 3.54 -13.51
C LEU A 112 -2.24 3.75 -14.89
N ARG A 113 -2.46 2.85 -15.86
CA ARG A 113 -2.00 3.03 -17.24
C ARG A 113 -2.63 4.25 -17.90
N GLU A 114 -3.93 4.46 -17.71
CA GLU A 114 -4.62 5.66 -18.20
C GLU A 114 -4.05 6.93 -17.55
N THR A 115 -3.80 6.88 -16.24
CA THR A 115 -3.16 7.96 -15.48
C THR A 115 -1.75 8.29 -16.02
N ALA A 116 -1.00 7.28 -16.47
CA ALA A 116 0.34 7.42 -17.02
C ALA A 116 0.40 7.93 -18.47
N ARG A 117 -0.72 8.00 -19.20
CA ARG A 117 -0.72 8.38 -20.64
C ARG A 117 -0.03 9.71 -20.97
N PRO A 118 -0.11 10.77 -20.14
CA PRO A 118 0.62 12.02 -20.36
C PRO A 118 2.15 11.88 -20.38
N LEU A 119 2.69 10.77 -19.85
CA LEU A 119 4.12 10.48 -19.77
C LEU A 119 4.63 9.70 -21.00
N ASP A 120 3.77 9.42 -21.97
CA ASP A 120 4.07 8.69 -23.22
C ASP A 120 4.86 7.40 -22.97
N LEU A 121 4.56 6.70 -21.88
CA LEU A 121 5.17 5.41 -21.54
C LEU A 121 4.55 4.31 -22.39
N ASP A 122 5.34 3.28 -22.69
CA ASP A 122 4.86 2.09 -23.38
C ASP A 122 3.87 1.31 -22.49
N PRO A 123 2.58 1.23 -22.86
CA PRO A 123 1.58 0.53 -22.06
C PRO A 123 1.87 -0.97 -21.89
N GLN A 124 2.62 -1.58 -22.81
CA GLN A 124 3.01 -3.00 -22.72
C GLN A 124 4.06 -3.21 -21.63
N ARG A 125 4.91 -2.20 -21.37
CA ARG A 125 5.92 -2.24 -20.32
C ARG A 125 5.36 -1.87 -18.95
N LEU A 126 4.30 -1.07 -18.89
CA LEU A 126 3.61 -0.74 -17.63
C LEU A 126 2.96 -2.00 -17.02
N GLY A 127 3.53 -2.44 -15.90
CA GLY A 127 3.14 -3.67 -15.20
C GLY A 127 3.90 -4.92 -15.62
N SER A 128 4.80 -4.87 -16.60
CA SER A 128 5.62 -6.02 -16.99
C SER A 128 6.61 -6.38 -15.87
N TRP A 129 6.88 -7.68 -15.69
CA TRP A 129 7.90 -8.12 -14.74
C TRP A 129 9.31 -7.77 -15.22
N GLU A 130 9.49 -7.76 -16.53
CA GLU A 130 10.75 -7.47 -17.21
C GLU A 130 11.15 -6.01 -17.02
N SER A 131 10.19 -5.08 -16.91
CA SER A 131 10.45 -3.66 -16.62
C SER A 131 10.72 -3.37 -15.14
N ALA A 132 10.47 -4.34 -14.26
CA ALA A 132 10.64 -4.15 -12.82
C ALA A 132 12.13 -4.09 -12.44
N SER A 133 12.48 -3.07 -11.65
CA SER A 133 13.80 -2.96 -11.02
C SER A 133 14.06 -4.15 -10.08
N PRO A 134 15.33 -4.46 -9.75
CA PRO A 134 15.64 -5.48 -8.75
C PRO A 134 14.96 -5.24 -7.40
N ALA A 135 14.84 -3.97 -6.98
CA ALA A 135 14.17 -3.60 -5.73
C ALA A 135 12.67 -3.85 -5.80
N THR A 136 12.01 -3.51 -6.92
CA THR A 136 10.58 -3.78 -7.14
C THR A 136 10.29 -5.28 -7.15
N LYS A 137 11.15 -6.09 -7.79
CA LYS A 137 11.03 -7.56 -7.78
C LYS A 137 11.20 -8.13 -6.37
N ALA A 138 12.16 -7.61 -5.60
CA ALA A 138 12.38 -8.04 -4.22
C ALA A 138 11.19 -7.70 -3.32
N PHE A 139 10.63 -6.49 -3.49
CA PHE A 139 9.41 -6.07 -2.81
C PHE A 139 8.22 -6.99 -3.10
N ILE A 140 7.94 -7.28 -4.38
CA ILE A 140 6.81 -8.15 -4.77
C ILE A 140 6.95 -9.55 -4.14
N LYS A 141 8.15 -10.14 -4.22
CA LYS A 141 8.43 -11.43 -3.57
C LYS A 141 8.27 -11.35 -2.06
N GLY A 142 8.70 -10.25 -1.44
CA GLY A 142 8.50 -10.00 -0.01
C GLY A 142 7.02 -9.99 0.37
N LEU A 143 6.14 -9.42 -0.45
CA LEU A 143 4.68 -9.48 -0.24
C LEU A 143 4.13 -10.90 -0.42
N GLU A 144 4.59 -11.66 -1.42
CA GLU A 144 4.21 -13.07 -1.59
C GLU A 144 4.58 -13.91 -0.35
N ASP A 145 5.79 -13.74 0.18
CA ASP A 145 6.29 -14.49 1.34
C ASP A 145 5.58 -14.11 2.67
N THR A 146 5.08 -12.87 2.76
CA THR A 146 4.48 -12.31 3.99
C THR A 146 2.97 -12.24 3.90
N TYR A 147 2.44 -11.30 3.11
CA TYR A 147 1.00 -11.10 2.92
C TYR A 147 0.33 -12.34 2.30
N GLY A 148 1.00 -13.00 1.35
CA GLY A 148 0.58 -14.26 0.76
C GLY A 148 0.94 -15.52 1.57
N SER A 149 1.49 -15.38 2.78
CA SER A 149 2.05 -16.51 3.54
C SER A 149 1.03 -17.62 3.81
N LYS A 150 1.49 -18.87 3.75
CA LYS A 150 0.72 -20.06 4.19
C LYS A 150 0.48 -20.08 5.69
N ASP A 151 1.29 -19.36 6.46
CA ASP A 151 1.05 -19.15 7.88
C ASP A 151 0.09 -17.95 8.04
N GLY A 152 -1.18 -18.25 8.32
CA GLY A 152 -2.23 -17.22 8.39
C GLY A 152 -1.94 -16.11 9.40
N GLU A 153 -1.18 -16.37 10.48
CA GLU A 153 -0.78 -15.34 11.45
C GLU A 153 0.31 -14.42 10.91
N ILE A 154 1.24 -14.94 10.11
CA ILE A 154 2.20 -14.11 9.36
C ILE A 154 1.44 -13.21 8.37
N GLY A 155 0.51 -13.80 7.61
CA GLY A 155 -0.31 -13.04 6.65
C GLY A 155 -1.20 -11.99 7.32
N ARG A 156 -1.76 -12.29 8.50
CA ARG A 156 -2.56 -11.34 9.28
C ARG A 156 -1.72 -10.15 9.75
N GLY A 157 -0.52 -10.42 10.28
CA GLY A 157 0.41 -9.36 10.67
C GLY A 157 0.87 -8.49 9.49
N ALA A 158 1.12 -9.11 8.35
CA ALA A 158 1.47 -8.39 7.12
C ALA A 158 0.31 -7.49 6.63
N SER A 159 -0.93 -7.99 6.60
CA SER A 159 -2.15 -7.23 6.24
C SER A 159 -2.26 -5.97 7.08
N TYR A 160 -2.22 -6.15 8.41
CA TYR A 160 -2.27 -5.05 9.36
C TYR A 160 -1.19 -3.99 9.09
N ALA A 161 0.05 -4.42 8.86
CA ALA A 161 1.15 -3.50 8.67
C ALA A 161 1.05 -2.72 7.34
N ILE A 162 0.60 -3.37 6.27
CA ILE A 162 0.37 -2.74 4.95
C ILE A 162 -0.75 -1.71 5.05
N GLU A 163 -1.88 -2.06 5.66
CA GLU A 163 -3.03 -1.17 5.88
C GLU A 163 -2.64 0.01 6.76
N THR A 164 -1.89 -0.24 7.84
CA THR A 164 -1.36 0.83 8.70
C THR A 164 -0.47 1.78 7.93
N TRP A 165 0.42 1.27 7.05
CA TRP A 165 1.27 2.10 6.21
C TRP A 165 0.46 2.95 5.22
N ALA A 166 -0.58 2.38 4.61
CA ALA A 166 -1.44 3.07 3.66
C ALA A 166 -2.30 4.17 4.29
N ALA A 167 -2.88 3.88 5.47
CA ALA A 167 -3.77 4.79 6.16
C ALA A 167 -3.05 5.74 7.15
N TRP A 168 -1.73 5.64 7.32
CA TRP A 168 -1.02 6.36 8.38
C TRP A 168 -1.27 7.87 8.35
N GLY A 169 -1.77 8.42 9.46
CA GLY A 169 -2.05 9.84 9.63
C GLY A 169 -3.35 10.35 8.98
N ILE A 170 -4.06 9.53 8.21
CA ILE A 170 -5.33 9.90 7.59
C ILE A 170 -6.42 10.05 8.66
N GLY A 171 -7.20 11.13 8.61
CA GLY A 171 -8.24 11.42 9.61
C GLY A 171 -7.71 12.05 10.90
N GLN A 172 -6.40 12.07 11.13
CA GLN A 172 -5.77 12.68 12.32
C GLN A 172 -5.47 14.18 12.16
N GLY A 173 -6.06 14.81 11.14
CA GLY A 173 -5.92 16.23 10.82
C GLY A 173 -4.84 16.51 9.76
N ALA A 174 -4.92 17.70 9.17
CA ALA A 174 -4.14 18.08 8.00
C ALA A 174 -2.62 17.95 8.17
N ALA A 175 -2.11 18.17 9.39
CA ALA A 175 -0.68 18.03 9.68
C ALA A 175 -0.22 16.56 9.57
N ALA A 176 -0.98 15.62 10.13
CA ALA A 176 -0.67 14.20 10.05
C ALA A 176 -0.87 13.67 8.62
N GLU A 177 -1.96 14.05 7.95
CA GLU A 177 -2.25 13.70 6.56
C GLU A 177 -1.15 14.15 5.60
N SER A 178 -0.51 15.30 5.83
CA SER A 178 0.61 15.79 5.02
C SER A 178 1.87 14.90 5.07
N GLY A 179 1.92 13.98 6.03
CA GLY A 179 2.96 12.98 6.19
C GLY A 179 2.62 11.62 5.58
N ASN A 180 1.38 11.39 5.16
CA ASN A 180 0.94 10.16 4.53
C ASN A 180 1.50 10.03 3.11
N PHE A 181 1.97 8.84 2.72
CA PHE A 181 2.66 8.67 1.44
C PHE A 181 1.79 9.00 0.23
N TRP A 182 0.48 8.68 0.24
CA TRP A 182 -0.43 9.04 -0.85
C TRP A 182 -0.51 10.54 -1.01
N LYS A 183 -0.64 11.28 0.11
CA LYS A 183 -0.67 12.74 0.09
C LYS A 183 0.63 13.33 -0.42
N GLU A 184 1.77 12.74 -0.05
CA GLU A 184 3.09 13.15 -0.54
C GLU A 184 3.26 12.92 -2.05
N LEU A 185 2.71 11.82 -2.59
CA LEU A 185 2.66 11.58 -4.04
C LEU A 185 1.76 12.59 -4.76
N ILE A 186 0.56 12.84 -4.24
CA ILE A 186 -0.39 13.81 -4.81
C ILE A 186 0.28 15.18 -4.94
N VAL A 187 0.87 15.69 -3.84
CA VAL A 187 1.55 16.99 -3.83
C VAL A 187 2.73 17.02 -4.81
N GLY A 188 3.52 15.95 -4.88
CA GLY A 188 4.65 15.89 -5.82
C GLY A 188 4.20 15.92 -7.30
N ILE A 189 3.12 15.21 -7.64
CA ILE A 189 2.55 15.20 -9.00
C ILE A 189 1.91 16.56 -9.33
N GLU A 190 1.21 17.18 -8.37
CA GLU A 190 0.68 18.54 -8.52
C GLU A 190 1.78 19.54 -8.86
N LEU A 191 2.88 19.53 -8.10
CA LEU A 191 4.03 20.41 -8.36
C LEU A 191 4.71 20.08 -9.69
N TYR A 192 4.82 18.81 -10.08
CA TYR A 192 5.29 18.44 -11.41
C TYR A 192 4.42 19.07 -12.51
N ASN A 193 3.09 18.90 -12.41
CA ASN A 193 2.12 19.42 -13.37
C ASN A 193 2.10 20.95 -13.48
N GLN A 194 2.55 21.67 -12.44
CA GLN A 194 2.71 23.13 -12.46
C GLN A 194 3.99 23.57 -13.20
N ASN A 195 4.99 22.69 -13.27
CA ASN A 195 6.33 22.98 -13.81
C ASN A 195 6.60 22.39 -15.20
N ILE A 196 5.68 21.59 -15.76
CA ILE A 196 5.82 21.08 -17.13
C ILE A 196 5.72 22.21 -18.17
N ALA A 197 6.32 21.98 -19.34
CA ALA A 197 6.29 22.92 -20.45
C ALA A 197 4.86 23.28 -20.89
N HIS A 198 4.65 24.51 -21.34
CA HIS A 198 3.36 24.96 -21.84
C HIS A 198 2.84 24.05 -22.96
N GLY A 199 1.60 23.56 -22.84
CA GLY A 199 0.99 22.62 -23.78
C GLY A 199 1.28 21.15 -23.51
N ALA A 200 2.15 20.81 -22.56
CA ALA A 200 2.32 19.43 -22.10
C ALA A 200 1.06 18.94 -21.35
N ARG A 201 0.76 17.64 -21.49
CA ARG A 201 -0.37 17.01 -20.81
C ARG A 201 -0.04 16.82 -19.33
N LYS A 202 -0.96 17.21 -18.45
CA LYS A 202 -0.85 16.99 -17.01
C LYS A 202 -1.19 15.56 -16.65
N VAL A 203 -0.49 15.00 -15.67
CA VAL A 203 -0.78 13.70 -15.06
C VAL A 203 -2.03 13.84 -14.18
N PRO A 204 -3.12 13.09 -14.40
CA PRO A 204 -4.29 13.09 -13.53
C PRO A 204 -3.95 12.63 -12.11
N LEU A 205 -4.73 13.10 -11.13
CA LEU A 205 -4.54 12.77 -9.72
C LEU A 205 -5.57 11.75 -9.21
N ASP A 206 -6.63 11.48 -9.98
CA ASP A 206 -7.82 10.76 -9.51
C ASP A 206 -7.49 9.39 -8.93
N PHE A 207 -6.53 8.66 -9.53
CA PHE A 207 -6.06 7.38 -9.00
C PHE A 207 -5.52 7.52 -7.57
N PHE A 208 -4.59 8.46 -7.34
CA PHE A 208 -3.96 8.64 -6.03
C PHE A 208 -4.93 9.26 -5.02
N GLN A 209 -5.80 10.17 -5.47
CA GLN A 209 -6.81 10.79 -4.62
C GLN A 209 -7.83 9.76 -4.15
N PHE A 210 -8.29 8.88 -5.03
CA PHE A 210 -9.17 7.77 -4.66
C PHE A 210 -8.55 6.85 -3.61
N HIS A 211 -7.29 6.47 -3.74
CA HIS A 211 -6.64 5.62 -2.74
C HIS A 211 -6.51 6.38 -1.41
N PHE A 212 -6.07 7.64 -1.41
CA PHE A 212 -6.02 8.45 -0.18
C PHE A 212 -7.39 8.56 0.51
N ASP A 213 -8.46 8.78 -0.25
CA ASP A 213 -9.82 8.92 0.29
C ASP A 213 -10.41 7.57 0.73
N SER A 214 -10.05 6.46 0.07
CA SER A 214 -10.54 5.12 0.40
C SER A 214 -9.90 4.58 1.68
N GLU A 215 -8.67 4.97 1.99
CA GLU A 215 -7.99 4.63 3.25
C GLU A 215 -8.60 5.37 4.47
N LYS A 216 -9.50 6.33 4.23
CA LYS A 216 -10.16 7.10 5.28
C LYS A 216 -11.17 6.20 6.03
N GLY A 217 -10.80 5.84 7.26
CA GLY A 217 -11.59 4.97 8.14
C GLY A 217 -10.87 3.67 8.51
N HIS A 218 -9.87 3.23 7.72
CA HIS A 218 -8.98 2.14 8.10
C HIS A 218 -8.11 2.53 9.32
N GLY A 219 -7.64 3.78 9.36
CA GLY A 219 -6.86 4.32 10.49
C GLY A 219 -7.62 4.44 11.81
N ASP A 220 -8.95 4.59 11.78
CA ASP A 220 -9.76 4.83 12.98
C ASP A 220 -10.08 3.53 13.75
N ASN A 221 -9.92 2.37 13.12
CA ASN A 221 -10.33 1.07 13.68
C ASN A 221 -9.18 0.08 13.94
N VAL A 222 -7.93 0.42 13.58
CA VAL A 222 -6.79 -0.52 13.65
C VAL A 222 -6.50 -1.06 15.06
N LEU A 223 -6.70 -0.26 16.11
CA LEU A 223 -6.56 -0.74 17.50
C LEU A 223 -7.58 -1.84 17.81
N GLU A 224 -8.84 -1.62 17.43
CA GLU A 224 -9.92 -2.57 17.70
C GLU A 224 -9.81 -3.83 16.84
N GLU A 225 -9.28 -3.74 15.62
CA GLU A 225 -8.96 -4.90 14.79
C GLU A 225 -7.85 -5.77 15.37
N VAL A 226 -6.76 -5.15 15.85
CA VAL A 226 -5.69 -5.87 16.55
C VAL A 226 -6.22 -6.45 17.85
N ARG A 227 -7.02 -5.68 18.61
CA ARG A 227 -7.67 -6.16 19.84
C ARG A 227 -8.55 -7.37 19.57
N HIS A 228 -9.39 -7.31 18.56
CA HIS A 228 -10.26 -8.40 18.15
C HIS A 228 -9.44 -9.65 17.79
N SER A 229 -8.39 -9.48 16.97
CA SER A 229 -7.50 -10.57 16.57
C SER A 229 -6.74 -11.18 17.75
N TYR A 230 -6.20 -10.36 18.64
CA TYR A 230 -5.40 -10.79 19.79
C TYR A 230 -6.16 -11.73 20.72
N PHE A 231 -7.48 -11.52 20.88
CA PHE A 231 -8.32 -12.35 21.74
C PHE A 231 -8.91 -13.58 21.03
N LYS A 232 -8.68 -13.77 19.72
CA LYS A 232 -9.07 -15.01 19.03
C LYS A 232 -8.22 -16.20 19.52
N PRO A 233 -8.80 -17.40 19.68
CA PRO A 233 -8.04 -18.60 19.99
C PRO A 233 -6.94 -18.86 18.94
N GLY A 234 -5.73 -19.19 19.39
CA GLY A 234 -4.62 -19.52 18.51
C GLY A 234 -3.84 -18.32 17.96
N PHE A 235 -4.16 -17.09 18.36
CA PHE A 235 -3.37 -15.91 18.01
C PHE A 235 -1.90 -16.06 18.45
N ASP A 236 -0.97 -15.80 17.53
CA ASP A 236 0.47 -15.85 17.78
C ASP A 236 1.09 -14.46 17.57
N ALA A 237 1.27 -13.74 18.67
CA ALA A 237 1.86 -12.40 18.68
C ALA A 237 3.24 -12.33 18.01
N LYS A 238 4.07 -13.38 18.14
CA LYS A 238 5.42 -13.39 17.56
C LYS A 238 5.35 -13.50 16.04
N LYS A 239 4.47 -14.36 15.53
CA LYS A 239 4.26 -14.51 14.07
C LYS A 239 3.61 -13.29 13.46
N PHE A 240 2.61 -12.72 14.13
CA PHE A 240 1.98 -11.47 13.71
C PHE A 240 3.01 -10.35 13.55
N LEU A 241 3.80 -10.09 14.61
CA LEU A 241 4.82 -9.05 14.59
C LEU A 241 5.92 -9.33 13.55
N LYS A 242 6.31 -10.60 13.39
CA LYS A 242 7.27 -11.00 12.34
C LYS A 242 6.74 -10.69 10.95
N GLY A 243 5.51 -11.09 10.64
CA GLY A 243 4.88 -10.84 9.34
C GLY A 243 4.74 -9.35 9.04
N GLY A 244 4.31 -8.56 10.03
CA GLY A 244 4.20 -7.11 9.89
C GLY A 244 5.54 -6.44 9.58
N ARG A 245 6.60 -6.77 10.34
CA ARG A 245 7.95 -6.20 10.08
C ARG A 245 8.47 -6.57 8.70
N GLN A 246 8.38 -7.84 8.33
CA GLN A 246 8.89 -8.30 7.03
C GLN A 246 8.13 -7.68 5.85
N ALA A 247 6.82 -7.44 6.00
CA ALA A 247 6.04 -6.72 4.99
C ALA A 247 6.49 -5.24 4.87
N LEU A 248 6.69 -4.55 5.99
CA LEU A 248 7.19 -3.16 5.99
C LEU A 248 8.62 -3.05 5.45
N ASP A 249 9.49 -4.02 5.72
CA ASP A 249 10.83 -4.10 5.14
C ASP A 249 10.77 -4.27 3.61
N ALA A 250 9.83 -5.09 3.11
CA ALA A 250 9.61 -5.27 1.68
C ALA A 250 9.12 -3.96 1.02
N ILE A 251 8.13 -3.29 1.62
CA ILE A 251 7.65 -1.98 1.14
C ILE A 251 8.79 -0.96 1.18
N TYR A 252 9.61 -0.95 2.23
CA TYR A 252 10.76 -0.06 2.33
C TYR A 252 11.79 -0.32 1.22
N THR A 253 12.00 -1.58 0.84
CA THR A 253 12.87 -1.96 -0.28
C THR A 253 12.40 -1.33 -1.60
N PHE A 254 11.09 -1.30 -1.86
CA PHE A 254 10.53 -0.62 -3.05
C PHE A 254 10.87 0.86 -3.06
N TRP A 255 10.58 1.57 -1.96
CA TRP A 255 10.81 3.01 -1.86
C TRP A 255 12.29 3.38 -1.84
N ALA A 256 13.13 2.59 -1.19
CA ALA A 256 14.58 2.77 -1.21
C ALA A 256 15.15 2.55 -2.63
N GLY A 257 14.56 1.62 -3.39
CA GLY A 257 14.86 1.41 -4.80
C GLY A 257 14.57 2.67 -5.63
N LEU A 258 13.37 3.22 -5.51
CA LEU A 258 12.98 4.48 -6.16
C LEU A 258 13.85 5.66 -5.72
N ASP A 259 14.17 5.76 -4.43
CA ASP A 259 15.04 6.80 -3.88
C ASP A 259 16.46 6.73 -4.45
N LYS A 260 16.96 5.52 -4.72
CA LYS A 260 18.22 5.30 -5.41
C LYS A 260 18.11 5.70 -6.88
N SER A 261 17.13 5.15 -7.62
CA SER A 261 16.93 5.42 -9.05
C SER A 261 16.80 6.91 -9.34
N ARG A 262 16.05 7.66 -8.53
CA ARG A 262 15.89 9.12 -8.76
C ARG A 262 17.22 9.88 -8.71
N ARG A 263 18.19 9.43 -7.92
CA ARG A 263 19.51 10.09 -7.78
C ARG A 263 20.39 9.81 -8.98
N GLU A 264 20.18 8.67 -9.63
CA GLU A 264 20.88 8.26 -10.86
C GLU A 264 20.24 8.92 -12.11
N LEU A 265 18.93 9.20 -12.06
CA LEU A 265 18.18 9.90 -13.10
C LEU A 265 18.24 11.44 -12.98
N GLY A 266 18.80 11.94 -11.88
CA GLY A 266 18.90 13.36 -11.52
C GLY A 266 20.08 14.07 -12.16
#